data_AF-A0A6S7A6S7-F1
#
_entry.id   AF-A0A6S7A6S7-F1
#
_cell.length_a   1.000
_cell.length_b   1.000
_cell.length_c   1.000
_cell.angle_alpha   90.00
_cell.angle_beta   90.00
_cell.angle_gamma   90.00
#
_symmetry.space_group_name_H-M   'P 1'
#
loop_
_entity.id
_entity.type
_entity.pdbx_description
1 polymer ?
#
loop_
_entity_poly.entity_id
_entity_poly.type
_entity_poly.pdbx_seq_one_letter_code
_entity_poly.pdbx_strand_id
1 'polypeptide(L)'
;MGRPELAKILYRTVLAGIEGGYGVRDGHDLPIGSTLRYAGFGLTIISNWLGQPLDLDKHALPRDPAWAPLVSQWREPDLDKFLPALLSACDVHVDRIAITYREHETNAEEFEFSTPLLAVHPTEILAVLRLRDLLGLPNPAHIDHPLMRTPYAQITCTPAFLASLGQRDELLERFLETVRRRDPAVLPAGL
;
A
#
# COMPACT_ATOMS: atom_id res chain seq x y z
N MET A 1 -11.65 15.72 5.43
CA MET A 1 -10.34 16.25 5.01
C MET A 1 -9.27 15.73 5.95
N GLY A 2 -8.06 15.46 5.45
CA GLY A 2 -7.00 14.70 6.15
C GLY A 2 -6.66 15.24 7.54
N ARG A 3 -6.17 14.36 8.41
CA ARG A 3 -5.73 14.62 9.79
C ARG A 3 -4.19 14.68 9.83
N PRO A 4 -3.54 15.73 9.25
CA PRO A 4 -2.08 15.80 9.10
C PRO A 4 -1.35 15.71 10.45
N GLU A 5 -1.98 16.13 11.54
CA GLU A 5 -1.46 15.97 12.89
C GLU A 5 -1.33 14.50 13.31
N LEU A 6 -2.29 13.64 12.96
CA LEU A 6 -2.20 12.19 13.22
C LEU A 6 -1.12 11.55 12.36
N ALA A 7 -1.02 11.95 11.08
CA ALA A 7 0.04 11.47 10.19
C ALA A 7 1.43 11.86 10.67
N LYS A 8 1.59 13.07 11.21
CA LYS A 8 2.84 13.54 11.80
C LYS A 8 3.22 12.75 13.06
N ILE A 9 2.25 12.38 13.89
CA ILE A 9 2.47 11.51 15.06
C ILE A 9 2.90 10.12 14.60
N LEU A 10 2.19 9.52 13.64
CA LEU A 10 2.53 8.23 13.07
C LEU A 10 3.95 8.25 12.48
N TYR A 11 4.24 9.21 11.61
CA TYR A 11 5.55 9.35 10.95
C TYR A 11 6.70 9.43 11.97
N ARG A 12 6.57 10.30 12.99
CA ARG A 12 7.55 10.40 14.07
C ARG A 12 7.68 9.13 14.89
N THR A 13 6.57 8.45 15.17
CA THR A 13 6.56 7.20 15.94
C THR A 13 7.28 6.09 15.16
N VAL A 14 7.03 5.98 13.85
CA VAL A 14 7.71 5.03 12.99
C VAL A 14 9.20 5.32 12.91
N LEU A 15 9.60 6.58 12.69
CA LEU A 15 11.02 6.96 12.66
C LEU A 15 11.71 6.70 14.00
N ALA A 16 11.09 7.06 15.12
CA ALA A 16 11.63 6.77 16.44
C ALA A 16 11.73 5.26 16.72
N GLY A 17 10.78 4.46 16.19
CA GLY A 17 10.84 3.00 16.24
C GLY A 17 12.01 2.44 15.43
N ILE A 18 12.23 2.95 14.22
CA ILE A 18 13.39 2.59 13.38
C ILE A 18 14.70 2.97 14.07
N GLU A 19 14.81 4.21 14.58
CA GLU A 19 16.00 4.69 15.30
C GLU A 19 16.26 3.92 16.61
N GLY A 20 15.21 3.48 17.28
CA GLY A 20 15.27 2.72 18.53
C GLY A 20 15.37 1.20 18.36
N GLY A 21 15.45 0.69 17.13
CA GLY A 21 15.50 -0.75 16.84
C GLY A 21 14.23 -1.53 17.22
N TYR A 22 13.08 -0.87 17.33
CA TYR A 22 11.83 -1.48 17.77
C TYR A 22 11.17 -2.24 16.62
N GLY A 23 11.21 -3.58 16.69
CA GLY A 23 10.46 -4.48 15.80
C GLY A 23 10.93 -4.53 14.34
N VAL A 24 11.95 -3.76 13.98
CA VAL A 24 12.69 -3.86 12.73
C VAL A 24 14.09 -4.32 13.11
N ARG A 25 14.55 -5.47 12.58
CA ARG A 25 15.98 -5.84 12.70
C ARG A 25 16.82 -4.66 12.25
N ASP A 26 17.98 -4.44 12.89
CA ASP A 26 18.88 -3.33 12.54
C ASP A 26 18.93 -3.17 11.02
N GLY A 27 18.42 -2.03 10.52
CA GLY A 27 18.38 -1.77 9.09
C GLY A 27 19.79 -1.78 8.48
N HIS A 28 20.83 -1.57 9.29
CA HIS A 28 22.22 -1.64 8.89
C HIS A 28 22.78 -3.07 8.80
N ASP A 29 22.11 -4.07 9.36
CA ASP A 29 22.50 -5.50 9.33
C ASP A 29 21.32 -6.39 8.90
N LEU A 30 20.74 -6.04 7.76
CA LEU A 30 19.63 -6.79 7.19
C LEU A 30 20.14 -8.06 6.50
N PRO A 31 19.48 -9.22 6.71
CA PRO A 31 19.68 -10.37 5.84
C PRO A 31 19.47 -9.96 4.38
N ILE A 32 20.31 -10.48 3.50
CA ILE A 32 20.09 -10.42 2.05
C ILE A 32 18.64 -10.87 1.81
N GLY A 33 17.84 -10.03 1.14
CA GLY A 33 16.42 -10.32 0.90
C GLY A 33 15.40 -9.67 1.83
N SER A 34 15.77 -8.80 2.77
CA SER A 34 14.73 -8.05 3.51
C SER A 34 14.08 -6.95 2.64
N THR A 35 12.75 -6.84 2.70
CA THR A 35 11.94 -6.04 1.76
C THR A 35 11.44 -4.73 2.36
N LEU A 36 12.32 -3.95 3.01
CA LEU A 36 11.97 -2.60 3.49
C LEU A 36 11.74 -1.59 2.35
N ARG A 37 11.73 -2.01 1.08
CA ARG A 37 11.48 -1.17 -0.10
C ARG A 37 10.10 -0.51 -0.04
N TYR A 38 9.06 -1.24 0.36
CA TYR A 38 7.72 -0.68 0.60
C TYR A 38 7.70 0.34 1.73
N ALA A 39 8.46 0.08 2.81
CA ALA A 39 8.58 1.02 3.91
C ALA A 39 9.29 2.31 3.43
N GLY A 40 10.37 2.19 2.66
CA GLY A 40 11.07 3.31 2.02
C GLY A 40 10.15 4.10 1.09
N PHE A 41 9.41 3.42 0.21
CA PHE A 41 8.42 4.04 -0.68
C PHE A 41 7.34 4.81 0.10
N GLY A 42 6.66 4.13 1.03
CA GLY A 42 5.57 4.73 1.82
C GLY A 42 6.03 5.89 2.68
N LEU A 43 7.17 5.75 3.36
CA LEU A 43 7.76 6.82 4.17
C LEU A 43 8.22 7.99 3.31
N THR A 44 8.69 7.76 2.08
CA THR A 44 9.05 8.85 1.16
C THR A 44 7.81 9.63 0.73
N ILE A 45 6.69 8.96 0.45
CA ILE A 45 5.41 9.65 0.15
C ILE A 45 4.93 10.44 1.36
N ILE A 46 4.98 9.88 2.57
CA ILE A 46 4.56 10.59 3.80
C ILE A 46 5.47 11.78 4.09
N SER A 47 6.79 11.60 3.97
CA SER A 47 7.81 12.65 4.07
C SER A 47 7.53 13.79 3.10
N ASN A 48 7.32 13.45 1.82
CA ASN A 48 6.95 14.41 0.79
C ASN A 48 5.61 15.09 1.14
N TRP A 49 4.63 14.33 1.67
CA TRP A 49 3.34 14.87 2.05
C TRP A 49 3.45 15.93 3.16
N LEU A 50 4.20 15.62 4.21
CA LEU A 50 4.41 16.46 5.39
C LEU A 50 5.43 17.58 5.18
N GLY A 51 6.17 17.59 4.06
CA GLY A 51 7.27 18.51 3.82
C GLY A 51 8.43 18.31 4.81
N GLN A 52 8.59 17.08 5.32
CA GLN A 52 9.64 16.73 6.28
C GLN A 52 10.72 15.92 5.58
N PRO A 53 12.00 16.25 5.71
CA PRO A 53 13.08 15.48 5.08
C PRO A 53 13.13 14.06 5.67
N LEU A 54 13.26 13.06 4.79
CA LEU A 54 13.55 11.68 5.15
C LEU A 54 14.98 11.36 4.73
N ASP A 55 15.82 11.03 5.71
CA ASP A 55 17.17 10.54 5.45
C ASP A 55 17.13 9.01 5.34
N LEU A 56 16.97 8.52 4.11
CA LEU A 56 16.89 7.09 3.81
C LEU A 56 18.17 6.36 4.25
N ASP A 57 19.33 6.99 4.08
CA ASP A 57 20.62 6.36 4.37
C ASP A 57 20.84 6.23 5.88
N LYS A 58 20.48 7.27 6.66
CA LYS A 58 20.48 7.24 8.13
C LYS A 58 19.59 6.11 8.68
N HIS A 59 18.45 5.85 8.05
CA HIS A 59 17.50 4.84 8.50
C HIS A 59 17.69 3.48 7.84
N ALA A 60 18.75 3.32 7.04
CA ALA A 60 19.01 2.14 6.22
C ALA A 60 17.78 1.65 5.42
N LEU A 61 16.99 2.61 4.95
CA LEU A 61 15.85 2.36 4.08
C LEU A 61 16.35 2.30 2.63
N PRO A 62 16.05 1.22 1.89
CA PRO A 62 16.54 1.09 0.53
C PRO A 62 15.94 2.17 -0.37
N ARG A 63 16.81 2.79 -1.18
CA ARG A 63 16.39 3.65 -2.30
C ARG A 63 15.92 2.75 -3.42
N ASP A 64 14.69 2.97 -3.87
CA ASP A 64 14.16 2.25 -5.00
C ASP A 64 14.01 3.19 -6.20
N PRO A 65 15.00 3.22 -7.12
CA PRO A 65 14.95 4.12 -8.26
C PRO A 65 13.77 3.81 -9.18
N ALA A 66 13.25 2.58 -9.15
CA ALA A 66 12.13 2.16 -9.99
C ALA A 66 10.84 2.91 -9.61
N TRP A 67 10.66 3.26 -8.34
CA TRP A 67 9.49 4.01 -7.86
C TRP A 67 9.68 5.53 -7.87
N ALA A 68 10.90 6.03 -8.08
CA ALA A 68 11.21 7.46 -8.03
C ALA A 68 10.36 8.34 -8.96
N PRO A 69 10.04 7.94 -10.20
CA PRO A 69 9.15 8.71 -11.07
C PRO A 69 7.76 8.90 -10.45
N LEU A 70 7.14 7.81 -9.96
CA LEU A 70 5.82 7.86 -9.33
C LEU A 70 5.82 8.74 -8.07
N VAL A 71 6.83 8.59 -7.21
CA VAL A 71 6.97 9.36 -5.97
C VAL A 71 7.31 10.84 -6.22
N SER A 72 7.94 11.19 -7.33
CA SER A 72 8.18 12.60 -7.67
C SER A 72 6.95 13.30 -8.25
N GLN A 73 6.06 12.55 -8.92
CA GLN A 73 4.93 13.09 -9.66
C GLN A 73 3.57 12.83 -9.02
N TRP A 74 3.47 12.16 -7.86
CA TRP A 74 2.18 11.78 -7.29
C TRP A 74 1.23 12.96 -6.99
N ARG A 75 1.74 14.20 -6.90
CA ARG A 75 0.92 15.42 -6.76
C ARG A 75 0.62 16.16 -8.06
N GLU A 76 1.17 15.72 -9.19
CA GLU A 76 1.01 16.40 -10.48
C GLU A 76 -0.48 16.42 -10.87
N PRO A 77 -1.11 17.59 -10.99
CA PRO A 77 -2.52 17.70 -11.37
C PRO A 77 -2.76 17.42 -12.86
N ASP A 78 -1.76 17.62 -13.72
CA ASP A 78 -1.86 17.37 -15.15
C ASP A 78 -1.75 15.86 -15.43
N LEU A 79 -2.85 15.25 -15.88
CA LEU A 79 -2.90 13.81 -16.13
C LEU A 79 -1.97 13.39 -17.26
N ASP A 80 -1.71 14.25 -18.24
CA ASP A 80 -0.80 13.93 -19.36
C ASP A 80 0.64 13.83 -18.88
N LYS A 81 0.99 14.54 -17.80
CA LYS A 81 2.29 14.46 -17.15
C LYS A 81 2.38 13.32 -16.15
N PHE A 82 1.30 13.04 -15.41
CA PHE A 82 1.29 12.00 -14.39
C PHE A 82 1.19 10.57 -14.97
N LEU A 83 0.38 10.39 -16.02
CA LEU A 83 0.10 9.07 -16.59
C LEU A 83 1.37 8.30 -17.00
N PRO A 84 2.39 8.90 -17.64
CA PRO A 84 3.64 8.19 -17.95
C PRO A 84 4.34 7.60 -16.71
N ALA A 85 4.42 8.33 -15.60
CA ALA A 85 5.02 7.81 -14.36
C ALA A 85 4.17 6.69 -13.73
N LEU A 86 2.84 6.78 -13.85
CA LEU A 86 1.92 5.74 -13.40
C LEU A 86 2.04 4.45 -14.22
N LEU A 87 2.15 4.55 -15.55
CA LEU A 87 2.33 3.39 -16.43
C LEU A 87 3.69 2.74 -16.20
N SER A 88 4.76 3.54 -16.11
CA SER A 88 6.10 3.04 -15.78
C SER A 88 6.12 2.30 -14.43
N ALA A 89 5.37 2.77 -13.44
CA ALA A 89 5.22 2.07 -12.17
C ALA A 89 4.48 0.73 -12.30
N CYS A 90 3.51 0.63 -13.22
CA CYS A 90 2.84 -0.63 -13.54
C CYS A 90 3.79 -1.64 -14.20
N ASP A 91 4.65 -1.17 -15.11
CA ASP A 91 5.67 -2.01 -15.74
C ASP A 91 6.66 -2.54 -14.70
N VAL A 92 7.16 -1.67 -13.83
CA VAL A 92 8.06 -2.02 -12.71
C VAL A 92 7.42 -3.09 -11.82
N HIS A 93 6.15 -2.94 -11.48
CA HIS A 93 5.43 -3.92 -10.67
C HIS A 93 5.39 -5.29 -11.36
N VAL A 94 5.02 -5.34 -12.63
CA VAL A 94 4.96 -6.59 -13.41
C VAL A 94 6.32 -7.25 -13.57
N ASP A 95 7.37 -6.47 -13.87
CA ASP A 95 8.74 -6.98 -13.98
C ASP A 95 9.19 -7.65 -12.68
N ARG A 96 8.81 -7.09 -11.53
CA ARG A 96 9.12 -7.69 -10.23
C ARG A 96 8.33 -8.95 -9.90
N ILE A 97 7.08 -9.05 -10.35
CA ILE A 97 6.35 -10.33 -10.32
C ILE A 97 7.16 -11.39 -11.09
N ALA A 98 7.61 -11.05 -12.29
CA ALA A 98 8.34 -11.99 -13.15
C ALA A 98 9.69 -12.41 -12.56
N ILE A 99 10.43 -11.48 -11.94
CA ILE A 99 11.68 -11.77 -11.22
C ILE A 99 11.40 -12.67 -10.02
N THR A 100 10.43 -12.29 -9.17
CA THR A 100 10.06 -13.07 -7.98
C THR A 100 9.64 -14.49 -8.34
N TYR A 101 8.91 -14.67 -9.45
CA TYR A 101 8.48 -15.99 -9.91
C TYR A 101 9.64 -16.85 -10.43
N ARG A 102 10.63 -16.25 -11.13
CA ARG A 102 11.83 -16.96 -11.60
C ARG A 102 12.79 -17.32 -10.46
N GLU A 103 12.84 -16.50 -9.42
CA GLU A 103 13.74 -16.68 -8.27
C GLU A 103 13.06 -17.42 -7.10
N HIS A 104 11.77 -17.76 -7.26
CA HIS A 104 10.94 -18.46 -6.27
C HIS A 104 11.44 -19.89 -5.94
N GLU A 105 12.23 -20.50 -6.82
CA GLU A 105 12.81 -21.83 -6.57
C GLU A 105 14.04 -21.79 -5.64
N THR A 106 14.65 -20.62 -5.42
CA THR A 106 15.85 -20.48 -4.58
C THR A 106 15.65 -19.57 -3.37
N ASN A 107 14.97 -18.42 -3.51
CA ASN A 107 14.97 -17.35 -2.50
C ASN A 107 13.57 -16.72 -2.29
N ALA A 108 12.47 -17.46 -2.45
CA ALA A 108 11.10 -16.90 -2.40
C ALA A 108 10.75 -16.07 -1.14
N GLU A 109 11.36 -16.38 0.01
CA GLU A 109 11.15 -15.67 1.28
C GLU A 109 11.83 -14.28 1.32
N GLU A 110 12.70 -14.00 0.35
CA GLU A 110 13.51 -12.78 0.24
C GLU A 110 12.86 -11.69 -0.64
N PHE A 111 11.67 -11.95 -1.18
CA PHE A 111 10.99 -11.04 -2.09
C PHE A 111 9.62 -10.61 -1.60
N GLU A 112 9.23 -9.41 -2.01
CA GLU A 112 8.06 -8.69 -1.52
C GLU A 112 6.73 -9.27 -2.00
N PHE A 113 6.80 -10.20 -2.96
CA PHE A 113 5.67 -10.93 -3.55
C PHE A 113 5.73 -12.42 -3.23
N SER A 114 5.94 -12.76 -1.96
CA SER A 114 6.04 -14.15 -1.46
C SER A 114 4.78 -15.01 -1.66
N THR A 115 3.69 -14.42 -2.18
CA THR A 115 2.52 -15.16 -2.64
C THR A 115 2.01 -14.61 -3.98
N PRO A 116 1.37 -15.45 -4.83
CA PRO A 116 0.74 -14.99 -6.07
C PRO A 116 -0.31 -13.88 -5.85
N LEU A 117 -0.99 -13.85 -4.71
CA LEU A 117 -1.96 -12.82 -4.38
C LEU A 117 -1.29 -11.46 -4.13
N LEU A 118 -0.18 -11.44 -3.38
CA LEU A 118 0.61 -10.24 -3.17
C LEU A 118 1.23 -9.76 -4.47
N ALA A 119 1.64 -10.69 -5.34
CA ALA A 119 2.18 -10.39 -6.67
C ALA A 119 1.18 -9.63 -7.54
N VAL A 120 -0.06 -10.10 -7.65
CA VAL A 120 -1.05 -9.50 -8.58
C VAL A 120 -1.74 -8.23 -8.02
N HIS A 121 -1.57 -7.90 -6.74
CA HIS A 121 -2.20 -6.73 -6.13
C HIS A 121 -1.25 -5.51 -6.15
N PRO A 122 -1.51 -4.48 -6.98
CA PRO A 122 -0.60 -3.35 -7.16
C PRO A 122 -0.73 -2.30 -6.05
N THR A 123 -0.34 -2.68 -4.83
CA THR A 123 -0.59 -1.92 -3.59
C THR A 123 -0.05 -0.49 -3.66
N GLU A 124 1.15 -0.30 -4.20
CA GLU A 124 1.86 0.98 -4.32
C GLU A 124 1.11 1.95 -5.23
N ILE A 125 0.66 1.43 -6.36
CA ILE A 125 -0.08 2.18 -7.38
C ILE A 125 -1.45 2.57 -6.81
N LEU A 126 -2.18 1.63 -6.20
CA LEU A 126 -3.48 1.90 -5.59
C LEU A 126 -3.36 2.87 -4.40
N ALA A 127 -2.28 2.80 -3.62
CA ALA A 127 -2.02 3.73 -2.53
C ALA A 127 -1.83 5.17 -3.04
N VAL A 128 -1.07 5.37 -4.13
CA VAL A 128 -0.89 6.69 -4.75
C VAL A 128 -2.20 7.23 -5.30
N LEU A 129 -2.95 6.43 -6.07
CA LEU A 129 -4.24 6.83 -6.62
C LEU A 129 -5.22 7.20 -5.50
N ARG A 130 -5.27 6.40 -4.43
CA ARG A 130 -6.10 6.71 -3.26
C ARG A 130 -5.66 8.01 -2.57
N LEU A 131 -4.37 8.23 -2.41
CA LEU A 131 -3.87 9.46 -1.78
C LEU A 131 -4.27 10.69 -2.60
N ARG A 132 -4.20 10.60 -3.93
CA ARG A 132 -4.68 11.64 -4.84
C ARG A 132 -6.17 11.91 -4.67
N ASP A 133 -7.00 10.87 -4.64
CA ASP A 133 -8.45 11.01 -4.41
C ASP A 133 -8.75 11.74 -3.08
N LEU A 134 -8.05 11.37 -2.00
CA LEU A 134 -8.22 11.96 -0.67
C LEU A 134 -7.85 13.45 -0.61
N LEU A 135 -6.99 13.91 -1.51
CA LEU A 135 -6.58 15.31 -1.64
C LEU A 135 -7.37 16.07 -2.73
N GLY A 136 -8.32 15.41 -3.40
CA GLY A 136 -9.08 16.01 -4.49
C GLY A 136 -8.26 16.22 -5.77
N LEU A 137 -7.14 15.50 -5.93
CA LEU A 137 -6.37 15.49 -7.17
C LEU A 137 -7.05 14.56 -8.18
N PRO A 138 -7.05 14.90 -9.48
CA PRO A 138 -7.64 14.04 -10.49
C PRO A 138 -6.82 12.76 -10.64
N ASN A 139 -7.48 11.65 -10.94
CA ASN A 139 -6.84 10.41 -11.38
C ASN A 139 -7.24 10.09 -12.82
N PRO A 140 -6.41 9.37 -13.61
CA PRO A 140 -6.83 8.91 -14.93
C PRO A 140 -8.09 8.05 -14.84
N ALA A 141 -9.12 8.40 -15.61
CA ALA A 141 -10.38 7.64 -15.64
C ALA A 141 -10.20 6.22 -16.19
N HIS A 142 -9.19 6.04 -17.05
CA HIS A 142 -8.79 4.76 -17.60
C HIS A 142 -7.27 4.66 -17.58
N ILE A 143 -6.75 3.53 -17.11
CA ILE A 143 -5.31 3.22 -17.13
C ILE A 143 -5.16 2.01 -18.04
N ASP A 144 -4.65 2.24 -19.24
CA ASP A 144 -4.51 1.19 -20.26
C ASP A 144 -3.26 0.33 -19.99
N HIS A 145 -3.35 -0.52 -18.97
CA HIS A 145 -2.27 -1.44 -18.59
C HIS A 145 -2.83 -2.79 -18.12
N PRO A 146 -2.28 -3.95 -18.53
CA PRO A 146 -2.80 -5.27 -18.15
C PRO A 146 -2.97 -5.47 -16.63
N LEU A 147 -2.01 -5.01 -15.82
CA LEU A 147 -2.08 -5.02 -14.35
C LEU A 147 -3.36 -4.33 -13.82
N MET A 148 -3.71 -3.18 -14.42
CA MET A 148 -4.82 -2.33 -13.98
C MET A 148 -6.19 -2.82 -14.48
N ARG A 149 -6.21 -3.83 -15.36
CA ARG A 149 -7.44 -4.49 -15.85
C ARG A 149 -7.87 -5.67 -14.97
N THR A 150 -7.11 -5.99 -13.93
CA THR A 150 -7.44 -7.08 -13.00
C THR A 150 -8.48 -6.64 -11.95
N PRO A 151 -9.30 -7.56 -11.41
CA PRO A 151 -10.19 -7.24 -10.29
C PRO A 151 -9.45 -6.75 -9.03
N TYR A 152 -8.17 -7.12 -8.89
CA TYR A 152 -7.34 -6.75 -7.74
C TYR A 152 -6.76 -5.34 -7.84
N ALA A 153 -6.77 -4.73 -9.03
CA ALA A 153 -6.32 -3.36 -9.27
C ALA A 153 -7.45 -2.33 -9.13
N GLN A 154 -8.43 -2.62 -8.27
CA GLN A 154 -9.55 -1.72 -7.98
C GLN A 154 -9.41 -1.10 -6.59
N ILE A 155 -9.69 0.19 -6.52
CA ILE A 155 -9.77 0.94 -5.27
C ILE A 155 -11.11 0.63 -4.60
N THR A 156 -11.17 -0.45 -3.83
CA THR A 156 -12.44 -0.94 -3.22
C THR A 156 -12.84 -0.19 -1.95
N CYS A 157 -11.88 0.30 -1.17
CA CYS A 157 -12.11 0.91 0.14
C CYS A 157 -12.54 2.39 0.04
N THR A 158 -13.49 2.77 -0.81
CA THR A 158 -13.83 4.18 -1.14
C THR A 158 -14.13 5.05 0.11
N PRO A 159 -14.05 6.40 0.06
CA PRO A 159 -14.44 7.21 1.21
C PRO A 159 -15.89 6.96 1.64
N ALA A 160 -16.79 6.65 0.70
CA ALA A 160 -18.15 6.22 0.98
C ALA A 160 -18.18 4.88 1.73
N PHE A 161 -17.36 3.90 1.30
CA PHE A 161 -17.21 2.63 2.01
C PHE A 161 -16.63 2.81 3.43
N LEU A 162 -15.61 3.67 3.59
CA LEU A 162 -15.06 4.00 4.91
C LEU A 162 -16.10 4.70 5.80
N ALA A 163 -16.93 5.56 5.21
CA ALA A 163 -18.03 6.21 5.93
C ALA A 163 -19.18 5.24 6.27
N SER A 164 -19.30 4.11 5.56
CA SER A 164 -20.20 3.02 5.91
C SER A 164 -19.62 2.03 6.93
N LEU A 165 -18.31 2.08 7.22
CA LEU A 165 -17.73 1.29 8.32
C LEU A 165 -18.32 1.79 9.65
N GLY A 166 -19.24 1.00 10.22
CA GLY A 166 -20.01 1.35 11.42
C GLY A 166 -21.51 1.55 11.17
N GLN A 167 -21.94 1.55 9.91
CA GLN A 167 -23.36 1.33 9.57
C GLN A 167 -23.68 -0.16 9.74
N ARG A 168 -24.91 -0.46 10.18
CA ARG A 168 -25.38 -1.85 10.25
C ARG A 168 -25.33 -2.47 8.85
N ASP A 169 -24.59 -3.55 8.72
CA ASP A 169 -24.59 -4.36 7.51
C ASP A 169 -25.83 -5.27 7.52
N GLU A 170 -26.84 -4.92 6.72
CA GLU A 170 -28.11 -5.65 6.66
C GLU A 170 -27.92 -7.11 6.20
N LEU A 171 -26.94 -7.38 5.34
CA LEU A 171 -26.67 -8.74 4.88
C LEU A 171 -26.05 -9.57 6.01
N LEU A 172 -25.08 -9.01 6.70
CA LEU A 172 -24.48 -9.62 7.88
C LEU A 172 -25.53 -9.86 8.98
N GLU A 173 -26.39 -8.90 9.27
CA GLU A 173 -27.45 -9.04 10.28
C GLU A 173 -28.45 -10.15 9.91
N ARG A 174 -28.89 -10.22 8.66
CA ARG A 174 -29.79 -11.31 8.18
C ARG A 174 -29.11 -12.67 8.21
N PHE A 175 -27.81 -12.71 7.89
CA PHE A 175 -27.01 -13.92 8.01
C PHE A 175 -26.92 -14.36 9.47
N LEU A 176 -26.53 -13.47 10.38
CA LEU A 176 -26.44 -13.74 11.82
C LEU A 176 -27.80 -14.16 12.40
N GLU A 177 -28.90 -13.51 12.01
CA GLU A 177 -30.26 -13.91 12.41
C GLU A 177 -30.62 -15.33 11.94
N THR A 178 -30.22 -15.68 10.72
CA THR A 178 -30.41 -17.04 10.18
C THR A 178 -29.60 -18.07 10.96
N VAL A 179 -28.36 -17.75 11.30
CA VAL A 179 -27.48 -18.62 12.11
C VAL A 179 -28.05 -18.77 13.52
N ARG A 180 -28.44 -17.68 14.19
CA ARG A 180 -29.08 -17.72 15.52
C ARG A 180 -30.32 -18.63 15.56
N ARG A 181 -31.08 -18.70 14.46
CA ARG A 181 -32.26 -19.57 14.34
C ARG A 181 -31.95 -21.03 14.05
N ARG A 182 -30.90 -21.32 13.27
CA ARG A 182 -30.62 -22.66 12.75
C ARG A 182 -29.56 -23.42 13.53
N ASP A 183 -28.52 -22.72 13.97
CA ASP A 183 -27.40 -23.30 14.70
C ASP A 183 -26.77 -22.23 15.62
N PRO A 184 -27.38 -21.96 16.78
CA PRO A 184 -26.87 -20.93 17.69
C PRO A 184 -25.52 -21.31 18.32
N ALA A 185 -25.11 -22.59 18.28
CA ALA A 185 -23.89 -23.07 18.91
C ALA A 185 -22.61 -22.64 18.16
N VAL A 186 -22.72 -22.23 16.89
CA VAL A 186 -21.57 -21.76 16.09
C VAL A 186 -21.25 -20.27 16.28
N LEU A 187 -22.08 -19.52 17.01
CA LEU A 187 -21.84 -18.10 17.28
C LEU A 187 -21.03 -17.91 18.57
N PRO A 188 -19.96 -17.09 18.55
CA PRO A 188 -19.22 -16.73 19.77
C PRO A 188 -20.13 -16.01 20.77
N ALA A 189 -19.88 -16.19 22.06
CA ALA A 189 -20.59 -15.46 23.10
C ALA A 189 -20.40 -13.94 22.93
N GLY A 190 -21.51 -13.19 22.82
CA GLY A 190 -21.52 -11.73 22.69
C GLY A 190 -21.78 -11.19 21.27
N LEU A 191 -22.10 -12.05 20.30
CA LEU A 191 -22.52 -11.70 18.94
C LEU A 191 -24.00 -11.99 18.68
#